data_AF-A0A3D5ZCD1-F1
#
_entry.id   AF-A0A3D5ZCD1-F1
#
_cell.length_a   1.000
_cell.length_b   1.000
_cell.length_c   1.000
_cell.angle_alpha   90.00
_cell.angle_beta   90.00
_cell.angle_gamma   90.00
#
_symmetry.space_group_name_H-M   'P 1'
#
loop_
_entity.id
_entity.type
_entity.pdbx_description
1 polymer ?
#
loop_
_entity_poly.entity_id
_entity_poly.type
_entity_poly.pdbx_seq_one_letter_code
_entity_poly.pdbx_strand_id
1 'polypeptide(L)'
;ASSADYSSSFNGEWKLTDSWVFDSTLVFERVDKTITRPEYEEVFIIEGSSMKHEVRTEIGMCANGIFYLDSASFGSSSRNVEITLYGGYMVESAFEYSAKYKVQDQTENGFSLQLKSVLMNEEKSVLE
;
A
#
# COMPACT_ATOMS: atom_id res chain seq x y z
N ALA A 1 6.25 15.76 -24.12
CA ALA A 1 5.51 15.98 -22.87
C ALA A 1 6.44 15.63 -21.73
N SER A 2 6.70 16.59 -20.83
CA SER A 2 7.60 16.41 -19.69
C SER A 2 7.15 15.24 -18.83
N SER A 3 8.08 14.38 -18.41
CA SER A 3 7.87 13.29 -17.45
C SER A 3 7.59 13.77 -16.02
N ALA A 4 7.41 15.09 -15.83
CA ALA A 4 6.86 15.65 -14.62
C ALA A 4 5.33 15.42 -14.58
N ASP A 5 4.89 14.81 -13.48
CA ASP A 5 3.54 14.92 -12.91
C ASP A 5 2.44 13.93 -13.32
N TYR A 6 2.76 12.70 -13.73
CA TYR A 6 1.75 11.62 -13.63
C TYR A 6 1.52 11.22 -12.15
N SER A 7 2.56 11.26 -11.31
CA SER A 7 2.47 10.94 -9.87
C SER A 7 1.67 11.95 -9.06
N SER A 8 1.63 13.23 -9.45
CA SER A 8 0.97 14.28 -8.65
C SER A 8 -0.53 14.03 -8.48
N SER A 9 -1.15 13.38 -9.45
CA SER A 9 -2.55 12.97 -9.43
C SER A 9 -2.89 11.91 -8.37
N PHE A 10 -1.87 11.21 -7.86
CA PHE A 10 -1.98 10.26 -6.76
C PHE A 10 -1.64 10.90 -5.41
N ASN A 11 -1.19 12.15 -5.35
CA ASN A 11 -0.85 12.78 -4.08
C ASN A 11 -2.07 12.88 -3.17
N GLY A 12 -1.89 12.49 -1.91
CA GLY A 12 -2.93 12.54 -0.89
C GLY A 12 -2.95 11.34 0.04
N GLU A 13 -3.99 11.30 0.87
CA GLU A 13 -4.28 10.20 1.78
C GLU A 13 -5.36 9.32 1.15
N TRP A 14 -5.10 8.03 1.09
CA TRP A 14 -5.97 7.03 0.48
C TRP A 14 -6.20 5.87 1.43
N LYS A 15 -7.34 5.23 1.32
CA LYS A 15 -7.67 3.99 2.05
C LYS A 15 -8.00 2.90 1.04
N LEU A 16 -7.71 1.66 1.40
CA LEU A 16 -8.20 0.51 0.65
C LEU A 16 -9.69 0.33 0.91
N THR A 17 -10.46 0.07 -0.14
CA THR A 17 -11.85 -0.37 -0.05
C THR A 17 -11.99 -1.74 -0.67
N ASP A 18 -12.75 -2.62 -0.01
CA ASP A 18 -13.08 -3.97 -0.48
C ASP A 18 -11.88 -4.81 -1.00
N SER A 19 -10.67 -4.54 -0.48
CA SER A 19 -9.43 -5.20 -0.91
C SER A 19 -8.39 -5.19 0.21
N TRP A 20 -7.57 -6.22 0.20
CA TRP A 20 -6.41 -6.36 1.08
C TRP A 20 -5.13 -6.30 0.28
N VAL A 21 -4.06 -5.85 0.92
CA VAL A 21 -2.73 -5.89 0.33
C VAL A 21 -2.42 -7.32 -0.15
N PHE A 22 -1.90 -7.46 -1.38
CA PHE A 22 -1.69 -8.72 -2.14
C PHE A 22 -2.90 -9.32 -2.85
N ASP A 23 -4.09 -8.72 -2.73
CA ASP A 23 -5.21 -9.12 -3.56
C ASP A 23 -4.92 -8.85 -5.04
N SER A 24 -5.63 -9.60 -5.90
CA SER A 24 -5.50 -9.46 -7.35
C SER A 24 -5.79 -8.04 -7.83
N THR A 25 -6.69 -7.33 -7.14
CA THR A 25 -7.04 -5.94 -7.42
C THR A 25 -7.09 -5.18 -6.10
N LEU A 26 -6.41 -4.03 -6.05
CA LEU A 26 -6.50 -3.07 -4.96
C LEU A 26 -7.35 -1.89 -5.42
N VAL A 27 -8.28 -1.45 -4.57
CA VAL A 27 -9.12 -0.28 -4.85
C VAL A 27 -8.84 0.76 -3.77
N PHE A 28 -8.38 1.92 -4.19
CA PHE A 28 -8.09 3.04 -3.32
C PHE A 28 -9.16 4.11 -3.47
N GLU A 29 -9.63 4.59 -2.33
CA GLU A 29 -10.50 5.77 -2.23
C GLU A 29 -9.79 6.87 -1.44
N ARG A 30 -10.01 8.12 -1.86
CA ARG A 30 -9.43 9.27 -1.18
C ARG A 30 -10.06 9.39 0.23
N VAL A 31 -9.23 9.62 1.24
CA VAL A 31 -9.71 9.82 2.60
C VAL A 31 -10.50 11.13 2.65
N ASP A 32 -11.79 11.02 2.96
CA ASP A 32 -12.64 12.17 3.26
C ASP A 32 -12.34 12.65 4.68
N LYS A 33 -11.81 13.87 4.80
CA LYS A 33 -11.46 14.48 6.09
C LYS A 33 -12.66 15.14 6.79
N THR A 34 -13.82 15.19 6.14
CA THR A 34 -15.03 15.82 6.67
C THR A 34 -15.89 14.85 7.47
N ILE A 35 -15.69 13.54 7.28
CA ILE A 35 -16.38 12.49 8.04
C ILE A 35 -15.65 12.18 9.34
N THR A 36 -16.42 11.74 10.34
CA THR A 36 -15.86 11.21 11.58
C THR A 36 -15.00 9.99 11.28
N ARG A 37 -13.75 10.01 11.75
CA ARG A 37 -12.81 8.92 11.53
C ARG A 37 -13.23 7.67 12.33
N PRO A 38 -13.06 6.47 11.77
CA PRO A 38 -13.28 5.23 12.51
C PRO A 38 -12.20 5.01 13.58
N GLU A 39 -12.47 4.12 14.54
CA GLU A 39 -11.52 3.73 15.61
C GLU A 39 -10.27 3.02 15.08
N TYR A 40 -10.33 2.51 13.85
CA TYR A 40 -9.23 1.89 13.13
C TYR A 40 -9.30 2.28 11.64
N GLU A 41 -8.21 2.82 11.10
CA GLU A 41 -8.07 3.19 9.70
C GLU A 41 -6.66 2.86 9.20
N GLU A 42 -6.55 2.11 8.10
CA GLU A 42 -5.30 1.98 7.35
C GLU A 42 -5.23 3.03 6.25
N VAL A 43 -4.20 3.87 6.28
CA VAL A 43 -4.04 5.00 5.36
C VAL A 43 -2.74 4.90 4.60
N PHE A 44 -2.84 5.07 3.30
CA PHE A 44 -1.73 5.14 2.35
C PHE A 44 -1.52 6.59 1.94
N ILE A 45 -0.37 7.16 2.30
CA ILE A 45 0.00 8.55 2.02
C ILE A 45 0.97 8.57 0.85
N ILE A 46 0.57 9.18 -0.26
CA ILE A 46 1.39 9.27 -1.47
C ILE A 46 1.89 10.71 -1.62
N GLU A 47 3.21 10.86 -1.78
CA GLU A 47 3.89 12.13 -2.00
C GLU A 47 4.90 11.98 -3.15
N GLY A 48 4.50 12.40 -4.34
CA GLY A 48 5.29 12.26 -5.56
C GLY A 48 5.50 10.77 -5.90
N SER A 49 6.74 10.30 -5.76
CA SER A 49 7.10 8.90 -6.05
C SER A 49 7.22 8.03 -4.78
N SER A 50 6.85 8.57 -3.62
CA SER A 50 6.91 7.90 -2.33
C SER A 50 5.50 7.51 -1.86
N MET A 51 5.38 6.35 -1.21
CA MET A 51 4.17 5.96 -0.50
C MET A 51 4.51 5.50 0.92
N LYS A 52 3.71 5.94 1.90
CA LYS A 52 3.80 5.49 3.30
C LYS A 52 2.48 4.84 3.71
N HIS A 53 2.54 3.90 4.64
CA HIS A 53 1.39 3.30 5.29
C HIS A 53 1.34 3.73 6.75
N GLU A 54 0.16 4.12 7.21
CA GLU A 54 -0.12 4.47 8.59
C GLU A 54 -1.32 3.68 9.07
N VAL A 55 -1.17 2.96 10.18
CA VAL A 55 -2.29 2.41 10.93
C VAL A 55 -2.69 3.42 11.99
N ARG A 56 -3.90 3.98 11.87
CA ARG A 56 -4.45 4.97 12.79
C ARG A 56 -5.49 4.29 13.65
N THR A 57 -5.22 4.16 14.94
CA THR A 57 -6.16 3.58 15.88
C THR A 57 -6.04 4.19 17.27
N GLU A 58 -7.16 4.29 17.97
CA GLU A 58 -7.21 4.70 19.39
C GLU A 58 -6.99 3.51 20.34
N ILE A 59 -6.99 2.28 19.81
CA ILE A 59 -6.82 1.04 20.55
C ILE A 59 -5.35 0.61 20.44
N GLY A 60 -4.73 0.19 21.55
CA GLY A 60 -3.40 -0.40 21.51
C GLY A 60 -3.38 -1.59 20.55
N MET A 61 -2.55 -1.52 19.50
CA MET A 61 -2.40 -2.60 18.52
C MET A 61 -1.97 -3.89 19.23
N CYS A 62 -2.86 -4.87 19.35
CA CYS A 62 -2.49 -6.20 19.78
C CYS A 62 -1.67 -6.85 18.66
N ALA A 63 -0.36 -6.97 18.86
CA ALA A 63 0.62 -7.43 17.88
C ALA A 63 0.37 -8.84 17.27
N ASN A 64 -0.63 -9.60 17.74
CA ASN A 64 -0.93 -10.91 17.16
C ASN A 64 -1.75 -10.75 15.86
N GLY A 65 -1.13 -11.06 14.73
CA GLY A 65 -1.79 -11.19 13.43
C GLY A 65 -1.87 -9.90 12.61
N ILE A 66 -1.19 -8.83 13.05
CA ILE A 66 -1.16 -7.57 12.32
C ILE A 66 -0.17 -7.69 11.16
N PHE A 67 -0.66 -7.41 9.94
CA PHE A 67 0.16 -7.17 8.77
C PHE A 67 0.86 -5.82 8.95
N TYR A 68 2.19 -5.81 8.86
CA TYR A 68 2.96 -4.57 8.85
C TYR A 68 3.51 -4.30 7.44
N LEU A 69 3.67 -3.02 7.11
CA LEU A 69 4.19 -2.56 5.83
C LEU A 69 5.41 -1.66 6.10
N ASP A 70 6.60 -2.17 5.80
CA ASP A 70 7.89 -1.54 6.11
C ASP A 70 8.33 -0.51 5.05
N SER A 71 7.98 -0.71 3.77
CA SER A 71 8.03 0.38 2.79
C SER A 71 7.03 0.16 1.66
N ALA A 72 6.75 1.22 0.90
CA ALA A 72 6.07 1.19 -0.37
C ALA A 72 6.64 2.27 -1.30
N SER A 73 6.74 1.97 -2.60
CA SER A 73 7.20 2.92 -3.60
C SER A 73 6.13 3.22 -4.64
N PHE A 74 6.18 4.41 -5.25
CA PHE A 74 5.27 4.80 -6.32
C PHE A 74 6.07 5.19 -7.57
N GLY A 75 6.18 4.28 -8.54
CA GLY A 75 6.89 4.53 -9.80
C GLY A 75 5.98 5.12 -10.89
N SER A 76 5.96 6.45 -11.06
CA SER A 76 5.09 7.06 -12.09
C SER A 76 5.64 7.05 -13.52
N SER A 77 6.80 6.43 -13.77
CA SER A 77 7.49 6.52 -15.06
C SER A 77 6.77 5.83 -16.23
N SER A 78 5.76 4.97 -15.98
CA SER A 78 5.11 4.22 -17.08
C SER A 78 3.81 3.45 -16.72
N ARG A 79 2.94 4.00 -15.85
CA ARG A 79 1.67 3.37 -15.40
C ARG A 79 1.81 2.10 -14.54
N ASN A 80 3.02 1.74 -14.11
CA ASN A 80 3.27 0.57 -13.27
C ASN A 80 3.57 1.04 -11.84
N VAL A 81 2.73 0.66 -10.88
CA VAL A 81 2.91 0.98 -9.46
C VAL A 81 3.58 -0.23 -8.82
N GLU A 82 4.88 -0.13 -8.56
CA GLU A 82 5.61 -1.14 -7.81
C GLU A 82 5.46 -0.87 -6.32
N ILE A 83 4.50 -1.55 -5.70
CA ILE A 83 4.35 -1.56 -4.25
C ILE A 83 5.20 -2.71 -3.70
N THR A 84 6.49 -2.47 -3.52
CA THR A 84 7.30 -3.36 -2.69
C THR A 84 6.75 -3.27 -1.27
N LEU A 85 6.34 -4.39 -0.67
CA LEU A 85 5.59 -4.44 0.59
C LEU A 85 6.34 -5.33 1.57
N TYR A 86 7.41 -4.81 2.14
CA TYR A 86 8.15 -5.55 3.16
C TYR A 86 7.25 -5.73 4.38
N GLY A 87 6.82 -6.94 4.66
CA GLY A 87 5.75 -7.14 5.62
C GLY A 87 5.57 -8.60 5.94
N GLY A 88 5.20 -8.88 7.19
CA GLY A 88 4.91 -10.21 7.67
C GLY A 88 3.74 -10.16 8.64
N TYR A 89 3.19 -11.32 8.97
CA TYR A 89 2.33 -11.44 10.13
C TYR A 89 3.22 -11.49 11.38
N MET A 90 3.02 -10.55 12.30
CA MET A 90 3.76 -10.46 13.57
C MET A 90 3.66 -11.72 14.46
N VAL A 91 2.90 -12.74 14.07
CA VAL A 91 2.80 -13.99 14.82
C VAL A 91 4.04 -14.88 14.65
N GLU A 92 4.67 -14.96 13.47
CA GLU A 92 5.78 -15.94 13.24
C GLU A 92 6.39 -15.91 11.81
N SER A 93 6.04 -14.95 10.95
CA SER A 93 6.41 -15.02 9.53
C SER A 93 7.69 -14.25 9.21
N ALA A 94 8.77 -14.97 8.87
CA ALA A 94 10.06 -14.43 8.41
C ALA A 94 10.10 -14.15 6.88
N PHE A 95 8.93 -14.04 6.24
CA PHE A 95 8.80 -13.82 4.79
C PHE A 95 8.75 -12.33 4.48
N GLU A 96 9.50 -11.91 3.46
CA GLU A 96 9.36 -10.58 2.87
C GLU A 96 8.59 -10.74 1.55
N TYR A 97 7.46 -10.05 1.43
CA TYR A 97 6.69 -10.01 0.19
C TYR A 97 7.05 -8.75 -0.60
N SER A 98 6.92 -8.83 -1.92
CA SER A 98 6.98 -7.66 -2.80
C SER A 98 5.97 -7.85 -3.92
N ALA A 99 5.14 -6.85 -4.20
CA ALA A 99 4.13 -6.96 -5.24
C ALA A 99 4.22 -5.82 -6.24
N LYS A 100 4.09 -6.18 -7.51
CA LYS A 100 4.02 -5.23 -8.61
C LYS A 100 2.57 -5.12 -9.01
N TYR A 101 2.07 -3.90 -9.07
CA TYR A 101 0.75 -3.60 -9.60
C TYR A 101 0.82 -2.65 -10.78
N LYS A 102 -0.29 -2.51 -11.48
CA LYS A 102 -0.46 -1.57 -12.58
C LYS A 102 -1.73 -0.78 -12.35
N VAL A 103 -1.69 0.54 -12.57
CA VAL A 103 -2.91 1.36 -12.55
C VAL A 103 -3.85 0.84 -13.64
N GLN A 104 -5.04 0.45 -13.23
CA GLN A 104 -6.11 0.02 -14.12
C GLN A 104 -7.04 1.18 -14.43
N ASP A 105 -7.59 1.82 -13.39
CA ASP A 105 -8.46 2.99 -13.51
C ASP A 105 -8.03 4.10 -12.53
N GLN A 106 -8.36 5.34 -12.89
CA GLN A 106 -8.05 6.51 -12.08
C GLN A 106 -9.11 7.61 -12.25
N THR A 107 -9.52 8.18 -11.12
CA THR A 107 -10.40 9.34 -11.00
C THR A 107 -9.80 10.31 -9.98
N GLU A 108 -10.46 11.45 -9.75
CA GLU A 108 -10.07 12.40 -8.70
C GLU A 108 -10.11 11.79 -7.28
N ASN A 109 -11.10 10.92 -7.03
CA ASN A 109 -11.42 10.41 -5.69
C ASN A 109 -11.09 8.93 -5.51
N GLY A 110 -10.58 8.25 -6.53
CA GLY A 110 -10.22 6.84 -6.42
C GLY A 110 -9.39 6.34 -7.58
N PHE A 111 -8.64 5.27 -7.34
CA PHE A 111 -7.89 4.55 -8.36
C PHE A 111 -7.83 3.06 -8.04
N SER A 112 -7.68 2.23 -9.07
CA SER A 112 -7.55 0.79 -8.91
C SER A 112 -6.22 0.31 -9.46
N LEU A 113 -5.65 -0.70 -8.78
CA LEU A 113 -4.40 -1.33 -9.16
C LEU A 113 -4.64 -2.81 -9.42
N GLN A 114 -4.18 -3.31 -10.56
CA GLN A 114 -4.20 -4.74 -10.89
C GLN A 114 -2.84 -5.36 -10.60
N LEU A 115 -2.82 -6.44 -9.82
CA LEU A 115 -1.63 -7.23 -9.54
C LEU A 115 -1.00 -7.76 -10.83
N LYS A 116 0.32 -7.67 -10.90
CA LYS A 116 1.16 -8.19 -11.99
C LYS A 116 2.01 -9.36 -11.56
N SER A 117 2.61 -9.25 -10.38
CA SER A 117 3.44 -10.31 -9.83
C SER A 117 3.58 -10.13 -8.34
N VAL A 118 3.67 -11.24 -7.62
CA VAL A 118 4.14 -11.28 -6.23
C VAL A 118 5.49 -11.99 -6.24
N LEU A 119 6.49 -11.37 -5.63
CA LEU A 119 7.76 -11.97 -5.27
C LEU A 119 7.70 -12.26 -3.78
N MET A 120 8.02 -13.49 -3.40
CA MET A 120 8.15 -13.90 -2.01
C MET A 120 9.61 -14.26 -1.81
N ASN A 121 10.32 -13.54 -0.94
CA ASN A 121 11.60 -14.01 -0.47
C ASN A 121 11.33 -15.11 0.55
N GLU A 122 11.77 -16.32 0.25
CA GLU A 122 11.94 -17.36 1.25
C GLU A 122 13.04 -16.90 2.22
N GLU A 123 12.79 -17.04 3.53
CA GLU A 123 13.61 -16.67 4.69
C GLU A 123 14.99 -16.04 4.40
N LYS A 124 15.27 -14.90 5.06
CA LYS A 124 16.65 -14.71 5.56
C LYS A 124 16.90 -15.89 6.48
N SER A 125 17.57 -16.94 5.97
CA SER A 125 18.19 -17.96 6.81
C SER A 125 18.91 -17.19 7.90
N VAL A 126 18.41 -17.33 9.12
CA VAL A 126 19.16 -16.94 10.31
C VAL A 126 20.34 -17.90 10.31
N LEU A 127 21.44 -17.45 9.68
CA LEU A 127 22.73 -18.11 9.82
C LEU A 127 23.03 -18.13 11.32
N GLU A 128 23.25 -19.36 11.79
CA GLU A 128 23.69 -19.86 13.10
C GLU A 128 24.38 -18.85 14.04
#